data_AF-A0A7S4RVG0-F1
#
_entry.id   AF-A0A7S4RVG0-F1
#
_cell.length_a   1.000
_cell.length_b   1.000
_cell.length_c   1.000
_cell.angle_alpha   90.00
_cell.angle_beta   90.00
_cell.angle_gamma   90.00
#
_symmetry.space_group_name_H-M   'P 1'
#
loop_
_entity.id
_entity.type
_entity.pdbx_description
1 polymer ?
#
loop_
_entity_poly.entity_id
_entity_poly.type
_entity_poly.pdbx_seq_one_letter_code
_entity_poly.pdbx_strand_id
1 'polypeptide(L)'
;MLRYEKTTEGSNKFWTIEIANGDETVVTYGAIGAKPRESHKSHASEEAAKKFVDKMIAQKRREHYVEVGAPPAAPEGAPDEGEEPASKRPKTDSEFERYEMTTGGHNKFWQIKVSGCRTVVEYGAIGAAARTSEKVHGDEANAVKFKLSMVGKKKKEGYVLRSGGGDPPAAKTSGEGSPRLHVWGSAVNATELEKRRDDWSSPDEEDVCDPAVLHGTMEEAPEAAKEVATALHEAMPRLEETYVVPSSESSDGGEVVVVSSPGADVKLACLKALGIRESLLEAASKSASVKSADWSKSRYGFNRDPDDDPEIGEDDDEESRADFAAVLKGTKIMAERLEQHFELNFRPDWSVAPVLYGGRAKDGSIVGILSSRVWT
;
A
#
# COMPACT_ATOMS: atom_id res chain seq x y z
N MET A 1 -39.71 -3.55 -21.85
CA MET A 1 -38.98 -4.55 -21.05
C MET A 1 -38.20 -5.53 -21.92
N LEU A 2 -36.88 -5.63 -21.74
CA LEU A 2 -36.04 -6.67 -22.36
C LEU A 2 -35.71 -7.74 -21.33
N ARG A 3 -35.75 -9.03 -21.69
CA ARG A 3 -35.42 -10.15 -20.79
C ARG A 3 -34.22 -10.94 -21.29
N TYR A 4 -33.33 -11.23 -20.36
CA TYR A 4 -32.10 -11.97 -20.58
C TYR A 4 -32.01 -13.11 -19.56
N GLU A 5 -31.62 -14.29 -20.02
CA GLU A 5 -31.50 -15.48 -19.18
C GLU A 5 -30.11 -16.10 -19.28
N LYS A 6 -29.68 -16.71 -18.18
CA LYS A 6 -28.49 -17.55 -18.11
C LYS A 6 -28.89 -18.87 -17.48
N THR A 7 -28.83 -19.94 -18.29
CA THR A 7 -29.17 -21.31 -17.95
C THR A 7 -27.95 -22.19 -18.24
N THR A 8 -27.09 -22.34 -17.24
CA THR A 8 -25.89 -23.20 -17.28
C THR A 8 -25.89 -24.08 -16.03
N GLU A 9 -25.16 -25.20 -16.00
CA GLU A 9 -25.17 -26.13 -14.85
C GLU A 9 -25.01 -25.39 -13.50
N GLY A 10 -26.09 -25.37 -12.71
CA GLY A 10 -26.14 -24.69 -11.40
C GLY A 10 -26.54 -23.21 -11.40
N SER A 11 -26.81 -22.60 -12.56
CA SER A 11 -27.27 -21.21 -12.67
C SER A 11 -28.49 -21.09 -13.57
N ASN A 12 -29.65 -20.82 -12.95
CA ASN A 12 -30.92 -20.47 -13.62
C ASN A 12 -31.33 -19.06 -13.19
N LYS A 13 -30.86 -18.04 -13.91
CA LYS A 13 -31.09 -16.63 -13.55
C LYS A 13 -31.70 -15.87 -14.71
N PHE A 14 -32.59 -14.94 -14.39
CA PHE A 14 -33.08 -13.95 -15.34
C PHE A 14 -32.69 -12.54 -14.90
N TRP A 15 -32.66 -11.65 -15.88
CA TRP A 15 -32.39 -10.24 -15.73
C TRP A 15 -33.22 -9.50 -16.77
N THR A 16 -33.89 -8.44 -16.37
CA THR A 16 -34.64 -7.55 -17.26
C THR A 16 -34.23 -6.12 -17.02
N ILE A 17 -34.42 -5.31 -18.05
CA ILE A 17 -34.24 -3.87 -17.95
C ILE A 17 -35.32 -3.16 -18.78
N GLU A 18 -35.79 -2.04 -18.25
CA GLU A 18 -36.64 -1.10 -18.98
C GLU A 18 -36.39 0.33 -18.54
N ILE A 19 -36.80 1.27 -19.39
CA ILE A 19 -36.84 2.69 -19.06
C ILE A 19 -38.25 2.99 -18.58
N ALA A 20 -38.41 3.35 -17.31
CA ALA A 20 -39.64 3.86 -16.73
C ALA A 20 -39.60 5.39 -16.73
N ASN A 21 -40.76 6.03 -16.89
CA ASN A 21 -40.92 7.49 -16.75
C ASN A 21 -39.97 8.36 -17.62
N GLY A 22 -39.40 7.79 -18.70
CA GLY A 22 -38.51 8.47 -19.63
C GLY A 22 -37.06 8.56 -19.16
N ASP A 23 -36.78 8.84 -17.89
CA ASP A 23 -35.42 9.08 -17.37
C ASP A 23 -35.01 8.11 -16.26
N GLU A 24 -35.85 7.16 -15.88
CA GLU A 24 -35.54 6.13 -14.89
C GLU A 24 -35.32 4.78 -15.57
N THR A 25 -34.36 3.99 -15.10
CA THR A 25 -34.24 2.59 -15.52
C THR A 25 -34.61 1.66 -14.37
N VAL A 26 -35.51 0.72 -14.65
CA VAL A 26 -35.90 -0.35 -13.73
C VAL A 26 -35.25 -1.64 -14.19
N VAL A 27 -34.54 -2.28 -13.27
CA VAL A 27 -33.85 -3.56 -13.50
C VAL A 27 -34.46 -4.61 -12.59
N THR A 28 -35.08 -5.64 -13.16
CA THR A 28 -35.63 -6.78 -12.42
C THR A 28 -34.72 -7.99 -12.59
N TYR A 29 -34.38 -8.69 -11.52
CA TYR A 29 -33.48 -9.85 -11.59
C TYR A 29 -33.78 -10.88 -10.51
N GLY A 30 -33.43 -12.14 -10.80
CA GLY A 30 -33.67 -13.23 -9.85
C GLY A 30 -33.32 -14.59 -10.41
N ALA A 31 -33.53 -15.61 -9.58
CA ALA A 31 -33.57 -16.99 -10.07
C ALA A 31 -34.89 -17.21 -10.83
N ILE A 32 -34.85 -17.97 -11.92
CA ILE A 32 -36.05 -18.32 -12.68
C ILE A 32 -37.00 -19.10 -11.77
N GLY A 33 -38.24 -18.63 -11.62
CA GLY A 33 -39.25 -19.22 -10.72
C GLY A 33 -39.26 -18.68 -9.27
N ALA A 34 -38.34 -17.79 -8.90
CA ALA A 34 -38.32 -17.15 -7.58
C ALA A 34 -38.92 -15.73 -7.62
N LYS A 35 -39.26 -15.19 -6.43
CA LYS A 35 -39.72 -13.79 -6.31
C LYS A 35 -38.63 -12.83 -6.83
N PRO A 36 -38.93 -11.97 -7.82
CA PRO A 36 -37.96 -11.02 -8.38
C PRO A 36 -37.46 -10.02 -7.34
N ARG A 37 -36.30 -9.42 -7.65
CA ARG A 37 -35.81 -8.20 -7.01
C ARG A 37 -35.71 -7.10 -8.05
N GLU A 38 -35.97 -5.87 -7.62
CA GLU A 38 -35.92 -4.69 -8.49
C GLU A 38 -34.85 -3.70 -8.04
N SER A 39 -34.36 -2.92 -9.00
CA SER A 39 -33.43 -1.82 -8.77
C SER A 39 -33.79 -0.68 -9.69
N HIS A 40 -34.01 0.48 -9.08
CA HIS A 40 -34.37 1.72 -9.74
C HIS A 40 -33.14 2.61 -9.86
N LYS A 41 -33.04 3.35 -10.95
CA LYS A 41 -31.97 4.32 -11.16
C LYS A 41 -32.43 5.45 -12.06
N SER A 42 -32.46 6.66 -11.52
CA SER A 42 -32.72 7.89 -12.27
C SER A 42 -31.47 8.33 -13.06
N HIS A 43 -31.70 8.93 -14.22
CA HIS A 43 -30.69 9.47 -15.11
C HIS A 43 -30.97 10.95 -15.40
N ALA A 44 -29.97 11.68 -15.88
CA ALA A 44 -30.12 13.10 -16.18
C ALA A 44 -31.02 13.41 -17.39
N SER A 45 -31.29 12.40 -18.22
CA SER A 45 -32.15 12.49 -19.40
C SER A 45 -32.53 11.10 -19.92
N GLU A 46 -33.54 11.04 -20.78
CA GLU A 46 -33.91 9.83 -21.51
C GLU A 46 -32.76 9.26 -22.36
N GLU A 47 -31.95 10.13 -22.96
CA GLU A 47 -30.77 9.71 -23.72
C GLU A 47 -29.71 9.04 -22.82
N ALA A 48 -29.54 9.53 -21.59
CA ALA A 48 -28.65 8.92 -20.62
C ALA A 48 -29.18 7.56 -20.14
N ALA A 49 -30.50 7.43 -19.97
CA ALA A 49 -31.17 6.17 -19.68
C ALA A 49 -30.96 5.15 -20.82
N LYS A 50 -31.14 5.54 -22.09
CA LYS A 50 -30.87 4.70 -23.26
C LYS A 50 -29.43 4.21 -23.33
N LYS A 51 -28.46 5.13 -23.19
CA LYS A 51 -27.02 4.76 -23.14
C LYS A 51 -26.70 3.80 -21.99
N PHE A 52 -27.35 3.97 -20.84
CA PHE A 52 -27.19 3.07 -19.72
C PHE A 52 -27.77 1.68 -20.01
N VAL A 53 -28.95 1.60 -20.63
CA VAL A 53 -29.58 0.35 -21.07
C VAL A 53 -28.66 -0.39 -22.04
N ASP A 54 -28.17 0.27 -23.09
CA ASP A 54 -27.27 -0.33 -24.08
C ASP A 54 -26.00 -0.88 -23.45
N LYS A 55 -25.40 -0.11 -22.53
CA LYS A 55 -24.21 -0.54 -21.78
C LYS A 55 -24.48 -1.79 -20.95
N MET A 56 -25.62 -1.83 -20.25
CA MET A 56 -25.99 -2.97 -19.42
C MET A 56 -26.29 -4.22 -20.27
N ILE A 57 -26.92 -4.06 -21.42
CA ILE A 57 -27.14 -5.15 -22.39
C ILE A 57 -25.81 -5.69 -22.91
N ALA A 58 -24.89 -4.83 -23.35
CA ALA A 58 -23.58 -5.23 -23.83
C ALA A 58 -22.74 -5.93 -22.74
N GLN A 59 -22.89 -5.53 -21.48
CA GLN A 59 -22.32 -6.24 -20.36
C GLN A 59 -22.95 -7.63 -20.17
N LYS A 60 -24.28 -7.74 -20.18
CA LYS A 60 -24.98 -9.01 -19.96
C LYS A 60 -24.69 -10.03 -21.06
N ARG A 61 -24.61 -9.60 -22.33
CA ARG A 61 -24.19 -10.44 -23.45
C ARG A 61 -22.77 -11.00 -23.27
N ARG A 62 -21.83 -10.19 -22.75
CA ARG A 62 -20.47 -10.66 -22.39
C ARG A 62 -20.45 -11.65 -21.22
N GLU A 63 -21.42 -11.57 -20.32
CA GLU A 63 -21.57 -12.50 -19.19
C GLU A 63 -22.31 -13.81 -19.57
N HIS A 64 -22.52 -14.04 -20.87
CA HIS A 64 -23.26 -15.17 -21.44
C HIS A 64 -24.75 -15.21 -21.07
N TYR A 65 -25.37 -14.04 -20.90
CA TYR A 65 -26.83 -13.97 -20.89
C TYR A 65 -27.36 -13.94 -22.33
N VAL A 66 -28.36 -14.76 -22.60
CA VAL A 66 -29.05 -14.85 -23.89
C VAL A 66 -30.36 -14.07 -23.79
N GLU A 67 -30.63 -13.24 -24.79
CA GLU A 67 -31.90 -12.54 -24.90
C GLU A 67 -33.01 -13.56 -25.18
N VAL A 68 -34.00 -13.61 -24.30
CA VAL A 68 -35.18 -14.46 -24.46
C VAL A 68 -36.38 -13.53 -24.60
N GLY A 69 -37.17 -13.72 -25.65
CA GLY A 69 -38.38 -12.93 -25.87
C GLY A 69 -39.26 -12.92 -24.62
N ALA A 70 -39.89 -11.78 -24.33
CA ALA A 70 -40.64 -11.57 -23.08
C ALA A 70 -41.70 -12.67 -22.87
N PRO A 71 -41.64 -13.47 -21.78
CA PRO A 71 -42.72 -14.36 -21.39
C PRO A 71 -43.91 -13.54 -20.85
N PRO A 72 -45.15 -14.11 -20.86
CA PRO A 72 -46.33 -13.39 -20.43
C PRO A 72 -46.23 -12.94 -18.97
N ALA A 73 -46.63 -11.70 -18.72
CA ALA A 73 -46.63 -11.08 -17.39
C ALA A 73 -47.43 -11.94 -16.39
N ALA A 74 -46.79 -12.32 -15.29
CA ALA A 74 -47.43 -12.91 -14.12
C ALA A 74 -47.98 -11.78 -13.22
N PRO A 75 -49.08 -12.01 -12.48
CA PRO A 75 -50.13 -11.02 -12.26
C PRO A 75 -49.74 -9.84 -11.36
N GLU A 76 -50.23 -8.66 -11.76
CA GLU A 76 -50.25 -7.40 -10.99
C GLU A 76 -51.00 -7.58 -9.68
N GLY A 77 -50.28 -7.42 -8.56
CA GLY A 77 -50.88 -7.14 -7.26
C GLY A 77 -50.98 -5.62 -7.09
N ALA A 78 -52.19 -5.13 -6.92
CA ALA A 78 -52.61 -3.74 -6.77
C ALA A 78 -51.98 -3.02 -5.54
N PRO A 79 -52.07 -1.67 -5.48
CA PRO A 79 -51.13 -0.79 -4.78
C PRO A 79 -51.41 -0.66 -3.28
N ASP A 80 -50.34 -0.58 -2.48
CA ASP A 80 -50.41 -0.21 -1.07
C ASP A 80 -50.06 1.29 -0.94
N GLU A 81 -51.09 2.13 -0.96
CA GLU A 81 -51.05 3.46 -0.36
C GLU A 81 -51.02 3.27 1.16
N GLY A 82 -49.84 3.37 1.75
CA GLY A 82 -49.63 3.27 3.18
C GLY A 82 -48.62 4.31 3.64
N GLU A 83 -49.13 5.27 4.40
CA GLU A 83 -48.46 6.38 5.08
C GLU A 83 -47.02 6.11 5.53
N GLU A 84 -46.19 7.14 5.30
CA GLU A 84 -44.94 7.42 6.00
C GLU A 84 -45.09 7.23 7.52
N PRO A 85 -44.37 6.28 8.17
CA PRO A 85 -44.26 6.28 9.61
C PRO A 85 -42.94 6.95 10.01
N ALA A 86 -43.08 8.12 10.60
CA ALA A 86 -42.07 8.69 11.47
C ALA A 86 -41.86 7.79 12.71
N SER A 87 -40.59 7.71 13.14
CA SER A 87 -40.13 7.35 14.49
C SER A 87 -39.98 5.86 14.84
N LYS A 88 -38.73 5.40 14.86
CA LYS A 88 -37.90 5.25 16.09
C LYS A 88 -36.53 4.71 15.68
N ARG A 89 -35.51 5.57 15.74
CA ARG A 89 -34.11 5.19 15.45
C ARG A 89 -33.50 4.41 16.63
N PRO A 90 -33.03 3.17 16.44
CA PRO A 90 -31.92 2.67 17.23
C PRO A 90 -30.64 3.35 16.73
N LYS A 91 -29.96 4.09 17.62
CA LYS A 91 -28.67 4.72 17.32
C LYS A 91 -27.55 3.71 17.60
N THR A 92 -27.23 2.91 16.60
CA THR A 92 -25.94 2.21 16.56
C THR A 92 -25.42 2.30 15.13
N ASP A 93 -24.75 3.40 14.82
CA ASP A 93 -23.96 3.47 13.59
C ASP A 93 -22.76 2.53 13.78
N SER A 94 -22.59 1.58 12.87
CA SER A 94 -21.35 0.82 12.80
C SER A 94 -20.24 1.71 12.22
N GLU A 95 -19.01 1.47 12.64
CA GLU A 95 -17.85 2.14 12.07
C GLU A 95 -17.60 1.70 10.63
N PHE A 96 -16.87 2.54 9.90
CA PHE A 96 -16.45 2.19 8.55
C PHE A 96 -15.47 1.03 8.56
N GLU A 97 -15.78 0.02 7.77
CA GLU A 97 -14.88 -1.09 7.50
C GLU A 97 -14.16 -0.82 6.19
N ARG A 98 -12.86 -0.51 6.27
CA ARG A 98 -12.05 -0.04 5.14
C ARG A 98 -11.31 -1.17 4.46
N TYR A 99 -11.33 -1.13 3.14
CA TYR A 99 -10.74 -2.10 2.25
C TYR A 99 -9.88 -1.38 1.21
N GLU A 100 -8.69 -1.91 0.95
CA GLU A 100 -7.74 -1.29 0.02
C GLU A 100 -7.25 -2.30 -1.02
N MET A 101 -7.04 -1.81 -2.23
CA MET A 101 -6.38 -2.51 -3.32
C MET A 101 -5.21 -1.64 -3.76
N THR A 102 -4.00 -2.12 -3.50
CA THR A 102 -2.72 -1.43 -3.75
C THR A 102 -1.83 -2.14 -4.78
N THR A 103 -2.30 -3.27 -5.34
CA THR A 103 -1.53 -4.11 -6.28
C THR A 103 -1.70 -3.66 -7.74
N GLY A 104 -0.62 -3.71 -8.54
CA GLY A 104 -0.67 -3.49 -9.99
C GLY A 104 -0.94 -2.05 -10.42
N GLY A 105 -0.44 -1.07 -9.66
CA GLY A 105 -0.66 0.37 -9.94
C GLY A 105 -2.08 0.86 -9.61
N HIS A 106 -2.91 0.03 -8.99
CA HIS A 106 -4.17 0.46 -8.41
C HIS A 106 -3.92 0.91 -6.98
N ASN A 107 -4.15 2.19 -6.66
CA ASN A 107 -4.16 2.72 -5.29
C ASN A 107 -5.58 3.16 -4.94
N LYS A 108 -6.46 2.19 -4.67
CA LYS A 108 -7.89 2.44 -4.45
C LYS A 108 -8.31 1.99 -3.06
N PHE A 109 -9.20 2.77 -2.45
CA PHE A 109 -9.90 2.35 -1.24
C PHE A 109 -11.40 2.22 -1.51
N TRP A 110 -12.01 1.41 -0.65
CA TRP A 110 -13.44 1.19 -0.57
C TRP A 110 -13.77 0.98 0.91
N GLN A 111 -14.73 1.68 1.48
CA GLN A 111 -15.13 1.49 2.87
C GLN A 111 -16.64 1.50 2.98
N ILE A 112 -17.17 0.75 3.94
CA ILE A 112 -18.60 0.59 4.12
C ILE A 112 -18.98 0.62 5.60
N LYS A 113 -20.07 1.32 5.91
CA LYS A 113 -20.74 1.23 7.20
C LYS A 113 -22.23 0.99 7.05
N VAL A 114 -22.83 0.42 8.09
CA VAL A 114 -24.27 0.34 8.31
C VAL A 114 -24.67 1.41 9.33
N SER A 115 -25.69 2.20 8.99
CA SER A 115 -26.33 3.19 9.85
C SER A 115 -27.84 2.89 9.84
N GLY A 116 -28.30 2.11 10.84
CA GLY A 116 -29.65 1.55 10.86
C GLY A 116 -29.99 0.78 9.57
N CYS A 117 -31.04 1.18 8.87
CA CYS A 117 -31.48 0.54 7.62
C CYS A 117 -30.71 1.00 6.38
N ARG A 118 -29.59 1.72 6.52
CA ARG A 118 -28.83 2.30 5.41
C ARG A 118 -27.41 1.78 5.39
N THR A 119 -26.88 1.52 4.21
CA THR A 119 -25.43 1.35 4.01
C THR A 119 -24.85 2.59 3.35
N VAL A 120 -23.75 3.08 3.91
CA VAL A 120 -22.93 4.16 3.35
C VAL A 120 -21.64 3.56 2.85
N VAL A 121 -21.34 3.78 1.58
CA VAL A 121 -20.14 3.31 0.90
C VAL A 121 -19.33 4.51 0.46
N GLU A 122 -18.05 4.52 0.78
CA GLU A 122 -17.11 5.52 0.29
C GLU A 122 -16.00 4.85 -0.50
N TYR A 123 -15.61 5.44 -1.62
CA TYR A 123 -14.60 4.86 -2.51
C TYR A 123 -13.84 5.93 -3.28
N GLY A 124 -12.58 5.64 -3.62
CA GLY A 124 -11.73 6.59 -4.31
C GLY A 124 -10.30 6.09 -4.47
N ALA A 125 -9.46 6.96 -5.01
CA ALA A 125 -8.01 6.76 -4.94
C ALA A 125 -7.54 7.09 -3.52
N ILE A 126 -6.57 6.32 -3.00
CA ILE A 126 -5.96 6.59 -1.70
C ILE A 126 -5.26 7.96 -1.77
N GLY A 127 -5.52 8.83 -0.80
CA GLY A 127 -5.03 10.22 -0.79
C GLY A 127 -5.90 11.26 -1.53
N ALA A 128 -6.96 10.83 -2.23
CA ALA A 128 -7.90 11.72 -2.90
C ALA A 128 -9.24 11.85 -2.14
N ALA A 129 -10.02 12.87 -2.49
CA ALA A 129 -11.38 13.03 -1.95
C ALA A 129 -12.26 11.81 -2.29
N ALA A 130 -12.95 11.29 -1.28
CA ALA A 130 -13.83 10.14 -1.41
C ALA A 130 -15.07 10.47 -2.25
N ARG A 131 -15.57 9.47 -2.99
CA ARG A 131 -16.94 9.48 -3.53
C ARG A 131 -17.84 8.68 -2.60
N THR A 132 -18.98 9.24 -2.25
CA THR A 132 -19.95 8.61 -1.35
C THR A 132 -21.14 8.07 -2.13
N SER A 133 -21.60 6.88 -1.76
CA SER A 133 -22.80 6.23 -2.28
C SER A 133 -23.59 5.64 -1.14
N GLU A 134 -24.90 5.85 -1.17
CA GLU A 134 -25.78 5.48 -0.08
C GLU A 134 -26.88 4.57 -0.60
N LYS A 135 -27.29 3.61 0.21
CA LYS A 135 -28.39 2.70 -0.13
C LYS A 135 -29.25 2.42 1.10
N VAL A 136 -30.56 2.64 0.97
CA VAL A 136 -31.56 2.30 1.98
C VAL A 136 -32.07 0.88 1.74
N HIS A 137 -32.30 0.15 2.83
CA HIS A 137 -32.79 -1.22 2.87
C HIS A 137 -34.08 -1.28 3.69
N GLY A 138 -34.86 -2.36 3.54
CA GLY A 138 -36.13 -2.51 4.27
C GLY A 138 -35.97 -2.62 5.80
N ASP A 139 -34.82 -3.12 6.26
CA ASP A 139 -34.47 -3.22 7.69
C ASP A 139 -32.94 -3.24 7.86
N GLU A 140 -32.48 -3.13 9.11
CA GLU A 140 -31.06 -3.19 9.47
C GLU A 140 -30.42 -4.55 9.13
N ALA A 141 -31.15 -5.65 9.29
CA ALA A 141 -30.65 -6.99 8.96
C ALA A 141 -30.30 -7.13 7.47
N ASN A 142 -31.08 -6.50 6.59
CA ASN A 142 -30.85 -6.41 5.16
C ASN A 142 -29.67 -5.50 4.83
N ALA A 143 -29.49 -4.39 5.57
CA ALA A 143 -28.31 -3.55 5.45
C ALA A 143 -27.02 -4.29 5.83
N VAL A 144 -27.03 -5.07 6.91
CA VAL A 144 -25.91 -5.92 7.34
C VAL A 144 -25.62 -7.03 6.32
N LYS A 145 -26.65 -7.73 5.83
CA LYS A 145 -26.49 -8.75 4.77
C LYS A 145 -25.89 -8.14 3.50
N PHE A 146 -26.34 -6.94 3.11
CA PHE A 146 -25.78 -6.22 1.97
C PHE A 146 -24.31 -5.86 2.20
N LYS A 147 -23.96 -5.34 3.38
CA LYS A 147 -22.57 -5.08 3.78
C LYS A 147 -21.70 -6.32 3.62
N LEU A 148 -22.09 -7.44 4.22
CA LEU A 148 -21.34 -8.71 4.15
C LEU A 148 -21.18 -9.21 2.71
N SER A 149 -22.23 -9.09 1.89
CA SER A 149 -22.17 -9.46 0.47
C SER A 149 -21.19 -8.59 -0.32
N MET A 150 -21.17 -7.28 -0.08
CA MET A 150 -20.24 -6.36 -0.75
C MET A 150 -18.80 -6.60 -0.31
N VAL A 151 -18.58 -6.83 0.99
CA VAL A 151 -17.28 -7.25 1.55
C VAL A 151 -16.77 -8.52 0.87
N GLY A 152 -17.61 -9.56 0.77
CA GLY A 152 -17.22 -10.82 0.12
C GLY A 152 -16.86 -10.64 -1.36
N LYS A 153 -17.56 -9.75 -2.08
CA LYS A 153 -17.22 -9.40 -3.46
C LYS A 153 -15.89 -8.65 -3.54
N LYS A 154 -15.67 -7.67 -2.66
CA LYS A 154 -14.45 -6.86 -2.65
C LYS A 154 -13.21 -7.69 -2.31
N LYS A 155 -13.30 -8.60 -1.34
CA LYS A 155 -12.22 -9.57 -1.03
C LYS A 155 -11.84 -10.43 -2.24
N LYS A 156 -12.82 -10.89 -3.03
CA LYS A 156 -12.58 -11.65 -4.27
C LYS A 156 -11.97 -10.80 -5.39
N GLU A 157 -12.23 -9.50 -5.40
CA GLU A 157 -11.62 -8.53 -6.32
C GLU A 157 -10.19 -8.12 -5.88
N GLY A 158 -9.65 -8.72 -4.81
CA GLY A 158 -8.29 -8.43 -4.32
C GLY A 158 -8.20 -7.29 -3.30
N TYR A 159 -9.34 -6.80 -2.80
CA TYR A 159 -9.32 -5.81 -1.72
C TYR A 159 -9.05 -6.47 -0.36
N VAL A 160 -8.12 -5.90 0.40
CA VAL A 160 -7.71 -6.38 1.73
C VAL A 160 -8.31 -5.50 2.82
N LEU A 161 -8.80 -6.11 3.90
CA LEU A 161 -9.35 -5.40 5.06
C LEU A 161 -8.23 -4.67 5.80
N ARG A 162 -8.44 -3.38 6.11
CA ARG A 162 -7.61 -2.58 7.01
C ARG A 162 -8.39 -2.32 8.30
N SER A 163 -7.80 -2.63 9.45
CA SER A 163 -8.36 -2.23 10.75
C SER A 163 -8.21 -0.72 10.94
N GLY A 164 -9.31 -0.02 11.17
CA GLY A 164 -9.35 1.42 11.45
C GLY A 164 -10.04 2.23 10.35
N GLY A 165 -11.33 2.51 10.52
CA GLY A 165 -12.07 3.44 9.67
C GLY A 165 -12.45 4.70 10.44
N GLY A 166 -11.63 5.74 10.33
CA GLY A 166 -11.94 7.08 10.85
C GLY A 166 -11.06 8.14 10.17
N ASP A 167 -11.73 9.09 9.50
CA ASP A 167 -11.29 10.37 8.90
C ASP A 167 -9.93 10.50 8.19
N PRO A 168 -9.82 11.34 7.13
CA PRO A 168 -8.55 11.63 6.49
C PRO A 168 -7.59 12.30 7.50
N PRO A 169 -6.37 11.79 7.73
CA PRO A 169 -5.57 12.24 8.85
C PRO A 169 -4.99 13.63 8.58
N ALA A 170 -5.45 14.61 9.35
CA ALA A 170 -4.63 15.74 9.72
C ALA A 170 -3.41 15.23 10.50
N ALA A 171 -2.22 15.69 10.11
CA ALA A 171 -0.94 15.29 10.67
C ALA A 171 -0.93 15.41 12.20
N LYS A 172 -0.91 14.26 12.89
CA LYS A 172 -0.36 14.10 14.23
C LYS A 172 0.39 12.79 14.33
N THR A 173 1.64 12.94 14.75
CA THR A 173 2.65 11.94 15.07
C THR A 173 2.24 11.08 16.25
N SER A 174 2.40 9.76 16.10
CA SER A 174 3.08 8.82 17.01
C SER A 174 2.38 7.45 17.07
N GLY A 175 2.99 6.45 16.42
CA GLY A 175 3.11 5.08 16.94
C GLY A 175 1.90 4.15 16.83
N GLU A 176 1.67 3.58 15.64
CA GLU A 176 1.23 2.16 15.48
C GLU A 176 1.31 1.66 14.02
N GLY A 177 2.21 2.22 13.21
CA GLY A 177 2.51 1.73 11.87
C GLY A 177 3.65 0.70 11.89
N SER A 178 3.59 -0.32 11.04
CA SER A 178 4.75 -1.17 10.78
C SER A 178 5.86 -0.37 10.11
N PRO A 179 7.15 -0.63 10.41
CA PRO A 179 8.26 0.01 9.73
C PRO A 179 8.13 -0.08 8.21
N ARG A 180 8.29 1.04 7.50
CA ARG A 180 8.26 1.07 6.03
C ARG A 180 9.48 1.79 5.49
N LEU A 181 10.21 1.13 4.60
CA LEU A 181 11.34 1.73 3.89
C LEU A 181 10.83 2.59 2.72
N HIS A 182 11.49 3.73 2.51
CA HIS A 182 11.27 4.64 1.41
C HIS A 182 12.59 4.84 0.65
N VAL A 183 12.51 4.74 -0.67
CA VAL A 183 13.65 4.79 -1.59
C VAL A 183 13.44 5.82 -2.70
N TRP A 184 14.51 6.20 -3.41
CA TRP A 184 14.39 7.08 -4.56
C TRP A 184 13.89 6.34 -5.81
N GLY A 185 13.23 7.07 -6.70
CA GLY A 185 12.64 6.52 -7.92
C GLY A 185 11.23 5.94 -7.72
N SER A 186 10.88 4.97 -8.57
CA SER A 186 9.59 4.28 -8.48
C SER A 186 9.54 3.35 -7.27
N ALA A 187 8.34 3.08 -6.76
CA ALA A 187 8.15 2.06 -5.74
C ALA A 187 8.67 0.70 -6.26
N VAL A 188 9.47 0.03 -5.43
CA VAL A 188 10.05 -1.29 -5.69
C VAL A 188 9.67 -2.24 -4.55
N ASN A 189 9.66 -3.53 -4.84
CA ASN A 189 9.54 -4.54 -3.79
C ASN A 189 10.90 -4.85 -3.14
N ALA A 190 10.88 -5.56 -2.01
CA ALA A 190 12.08 -5.85 -1.25
C ALA A 190 13.11 -6.71 -2.00
N THR A 191 12.66 -7.67 -2.82
CA THR A 191 13.55 -8.49 -3.66
C THR A 191 14.19 -7.69 -4.79
N GLU A 192 13.49 -6.68 -5.34
CA GLU A 192 14.09 -5.76 -6.31
C GLU A 192 15.16 -4.87 -5.67
N LEU A 193 14.95 -4.42 -4.44
CA LEU A 193 15.96 -3.66 -3.69
C LEU A 193 17.18 -4.51 -3.35
N GLU A 194 16.96 -5.74 -2.88
CA GLU A 194 17.99 -6.76 -2.61
C GLU A 194 18.86 -6.97 -3.85
N LYS A 195 18.26 -7.25 -5.01
CA LYS A 195 18.95 -7.41 -6.30
C LYS A 195 19.74 -6.18 -6.72
N ARG A 196 19.20 -5.01 -6.41
CA ARG A 196 19.85 -3.73 -6.71
C ARG A 196 21.05 -3.47 -5.80
N ARG A 197 21.18 -4.16 -4.67
CA ARG A 197 22.23 -4.01 -3.65
C ARG A 197 22.92 -5.37 -3.39
N ASP A 198 23.37 -6.02 -4.46
CA ASP A 198 24.27 -7.18 -4.44
C ASP A 198 23.67 -8.56 -4.07
N ASP A 199 22.36 -8.77 -4.25
CA ASP A 199 21.74 -10.11 -4.04
C ASP A 199 22.02 -10.67 -2.62
N TRP A 200 21.45 -10.02 -1.60
CA TRP A 200 21.66 -10.42 -0.21
C TRP A 200 21.36 -11.91 0.02
N SER A 201 22.28 -12.61 0.66
CA SER A 201 22.19 -14.05 0.82
C SER A 201 22.62 -14.47 2.22
N SER A 202 21.76 -15.30 2.82
CA SER A 202 22.01 -15.96 4.09
C SER A 202 22.71 -17.31 3.82
N PRO A 203 23.29 -17.97 4.84
CA PRO A 203 23.97 -19.25 4.62
C PRO A 203 23.04 -20.38 4.12
N ASP A 204 21.73 -20.26 4.35
CA ASP A 204 20.75 -21.28 3.98
C ASP A 204 19.84 -20.89 2.79
N GLU A 205 19.76 -19.61 2.42
CA GLU A 205 18.82 -19.10 1.41
C GLU A 205 19.38 -17.89 0.64
N GLU A 206 19.20 -17.89 -0.68
CA GLU A 206 19.68 -16.87 -1.62
C GLU A 206 18.76 -15.64 -1.77
N ASP A 207 17.45 -15.78 -1.50
CA ASP A 207 16.47 -14.69 -1.64
C ASP A 207 15.92 -14.29 -0.25
N VAL A 208 16.62 -13.48 0.54
CA VAL A 208 16.25 -13.27 1.95
C VAL A 208 15.03 -12.35 2.15
N CYS A 209 14.64 -11.60 1.12
CA CYS A 209 13.53 -10.65 1.17
C CYS A 209 12.21 -11.21 0.64
N ASP A 210 11.10 -10.72 1.19
CA ASP A 210 9.74 -11.06 0.76
C ASP A 210 9.29 -10.14 -0.40
N PRO A 211 9.03 -10.68 -1.62
CA PRO A 211 8.59 -9.89 -2.75
C PRO A 211 7.20 -9.26 -2.56
N ALA A 212 6.43 -9.68 -1.55
CA ALA A 212 5.16 -9.05 -1.19
C ALA A 212 5.34 -7.72 -0.41
N VAL A 213 6.54 -7.45 0.11
CA VAL A 213 6.85 -6.19 0.80
C VAL A 213 7.17 -5.12 -0.23
N LEU A 214 6.31 -4.11 -0.29
CA LEU A 214 6.46 -2.95 -1.18
C LEU A 214 7.02 -1.75 -0.42
N HIS A 215 8.17 -1.23 -0.87
CA HIS A 215 8.76 -0.01 -0.34
C HIS A 215 8.01 1.23 -0.87
N GLY A 216 7.98 2.28 -0.05
CA GLY A 216 7.46 3.58 -0.46
C GLY A 216 8.45 4.34 -1.34
N THR A 217 7.96 5.36 -2.03
CA THR A 217 8.84 6.34 -2.65
C THR A 217 9.29 7.37 -1.62
N MET A 218 10.38 8.07 -1.90
CA MET A 218 10.86 9.17 -1.05
C MET A 218 9.83 10.30 -0.92
N GLU A 219 8.95 10.49 -1.90
CA GLU A 219 7.85 11.47 -1.82
C GLU A 219 6.86 11.16 -0.68
N GLU A 220 6.66 9.87 -0.39
CA GLU A 220 5.79 9.38 0.69
C GLU A 220 6.48 9.38 2.07
N ALA A 221 7.78 9.68 2.12
CA ALA A 221 8.52 9.68 3.38
C ALA A 221 8.07 10.85 4.28
N PRO A 222 8.13 10.67 5.62
CA PRO A 222 7.86 11.75 6.57
C PRO A 222 8.68 13.00 6.29
N GLU A 223 8.06 14.18 6.38
CA GLU A 223 8.65 15.42 5.87
C GLU A 223 10.01 15.76 6.49
N ALA A 224 10.18 15.58 7.80
CA ALA A 224 11.44 15.87 8.47
C ALA A 224 12.55 14.88 8.08
N ALA A 225 12.21 13.60 7.93
CA ALA A 225 13.14 12.58 7.44
C ALA A 225 13.52 12.80 5.97
N LYS A 226 12.53 13.15 5.13
CA LYS A 226 12.70 13.45 3.71
C LYS A 226 13.63 14.63 3.49
N GLU A 227 13.53 15.69 4.30
CA GLU A 227 14.45 16.83 4.22
C GLU A 227 15.92 16.42 4.41
N VAL A 228 16.19 15.54 5.39
CA VAL A 228 17.54 15.02 5.62
C VAL A 228 17.98 14.11 4.48
N ALA A 229 17.10 13.23 4.01
CA ALA A 229 17.38 12.32 2.91
C ALA A 229 17.70 13.07 1.60
N THR A 230 16.96 14.14 1.28
CA THR A 230 17.26 15.01 0.14
C THR A 230 18.63 15.66 0.27
N ALA A 231 18.96 16.21 1.46
CA ALA A 231 20.26 16.81 1.68
C ALA A 231 21.41 15.79 1.51
N LEU A 232 21.24 14.54 1.97
CA LEU A 232 22.21 13.47 1.77
C LEU A 232 22.35 13.11 0.29
N HIS A 233 21.24 12.98 -0.42
CA HIS A 233 21.24 12.63 -1.84
C HIS A 233 21.92 13.71 -2.70
N GLU A 234 21.66 14.99 -2.42
CA GLU A 234 22.31 16.12 -3.09
C GLU A 234 23.80 16.22 -2.75
N ALA A 235 24.19 15.88 -1.52
CA ALA A 235 25.59 15.90 -1.09
C ALA A 235 26.41 14.75 -1.69
N MET A 236 25.76 13.66 -2.08
CA MET A 236 26.37 12.44 -2.60
C MET A 236 25.69 12.01 -3.92
N PRO A 237 25.82 12.80 -5.00
CA PRO A 237 25.08 12.57 -6.24
C PRO A 237 25.49 11.29 -6.98
N ARG A 238 26.68 10.75 -6.70
CA ARG A 238 27.20 9.49 -7.25
C ARG A 238 27.21 8.36 -6.22
N LEU A 239 26.39 8.46 -5.17
CA LEU A 239 26.39 7.49 -4.08
C LEU A 239 26.27 6.04 -4.58
N GLU A 240 25.55 5.80 -5.68
CA GLU A 240 25.38 4.48 -6.29
C GLU A 240 26.67 3.84 -6.82
N GLU A 241 27.71 4.64 -7.09
CA GLU A 241 29.04 4.23 -7.55
C GLU A 241 30.11 4.43 -6.44
N THR A 242 29.80 5.23 -5.41
CA THR A 242 30.71 5.53 -4.31
C THR A 242 30.95 4.31 -3.43
N TYR A 243 32.20 3.98 -3.18
CA TYR A 243 32.59 2.87 -2.29
C TYR A 243 32.16 3.14 -0.84
N VAL A 244 30.99 2.62 -0.46
CA VAL A 244 30.40 2.86 0.87
C VAL A 244 30.94 1.90 1.90
N VAL A 245 31.10 0.60 1.61
CA VAL A 245 31.62 -0.36 2.59
C VAL A 245 33.06 -0.72 2.24
N PRO A 246 34.05 -0.36 3.08
CA PRO A 246 35.44 -0.73 2.84
C PRO A 246 35.70 -2.21 3.13
N SER A 247 35.27 -3.07 2.22
CA SER A 247 35.67 -4.48 2.14
C SER A 247 36.07 -4.80 0.69
N SER A 248 37.13 -5.58 0.50
CA SER A 248 37.81 -5.79 -0.79
C SER A 248 36.92 -6.31 -1.94
N GLU A 249 35.69 -6.73 -1.64
CA GLU A 249 34.79 -7.35 -2.60
C GLU A 249 33.44 -6.66 -2.74
N SER A 250 33.15 -5.64 -1.91
CA SER A 250 31.92 -4.87 -2.04
C SER A 250 32.09 -3.81 -3.11
N SER A 251 31.81 -4.11 -4.37
CA SER A 251 31.81 -3.10 -5.44
C SER A 251 30.60 -2.18 -5.39
N ASP A 252 29.64 -2.46 -4.54
CA ASP A 252 28.35 -1.80 -4.55
C ASP A 252 28.39 -0.45 -3.83
N GLY A 253 27.87 0.56 -4.53
CA GLY A 253 27.65 1.85 -3.90
C GLY A 253 26.49 1.83 -2.91
N GLY A 254 26.09 3.03 -2.47
CA GLY A 254 25.00 3.21 -1.54
C GLY A 254 23.71 3.74 -2.16
N GLU A 255 22.69 3.80 -1.32
CA GLU A 255 21.45 4.51 -1.59
C GLU A 255 20.95 5.18 -0.31
N VAL A 256 20.45 6.41 -0.42
CA VAL A 256 19.82 7.10 0.71
C VAL A 256 18.41 6.53 0.92
N VAL A 257 18.12 6.11 2.16
CA VAL A 257 16.84 5.52 2.53
C VAL A 257 16.23 6.17 3.77
N VAL A 258 14.91 6.08 3.88
CA VAL A 258 14.16 6.46 5.10
C VAL A 258 13.34 5.27 5.60
N VAL A 259 13.37 4.97 6.89
CA VAL A 259 12.42 4.06 7.54
C VAL A 259 11.44 4.86 8.38
N SER A 260 10.20 4.94 7.91
CA SER A 260 9.10 5.55 8.66
C SER A 260 8.51 4.57 9.67
N SER A 261 7.92 5.10 10.75
CA SER A 261 7.35 4.31 11.86
C SER A 261 8.29 3.21 12.42
N PRO A 262 9.57 3.48 12.68
CA PRO A 262 10.53 2.42 13.05
C PRO A 262 10.24 1.80 14.44
N GLY A 263 9.51 2.49 15.32
CA GLY A 263 9.39 2.06 16.72
C GLY A 263 10.71 2.22 17.49
N ALA A 264 10.80 1.57 18.66
CA ALA A 264 11.94 1.74 19.58
C ALA A 264 13.15 0.88 19.20
N ASP A 265 12.93 -0.36 18.76
CA ASP A 265 14.00 -1.31 18.40
C ASP A 265 14.49 -1.04 16.98
N VAL A 266 15.61 -0.34 16.86
CA VAL A 266 16.24 0.01 15.57
C VAL A 266 16.56 -1.23 14.74
N LYS A 267 17.07 -2.30 15.37
CA LYS A 267 17.47 -3.51 14.65
C LYS A 267 16.25 -4.16 14.00
N LEU A 268 15.21 -4.40 14.80
CA LEU A 268 13.97 -4.99 14.29
C LEU A 268 13.29 -4.10 13.26
N ALA A 269 13.34 -2.77 13.47
CA ALA A 269 12.80 -1.79 12.52
C ALA A 269 13.45 -1.93 11.14
N CYS A 270 14.78 -1.94 11.10
CA CYS A 270 15.53 -2.06 9.85
C CYS A 270 15.27 -3.40 9.17
N LEU A 271 15.35 -4.52 9.89
CA LEU A 271 15.11 -5.84 9.29
C LEU A 271 13.70 -5.96 8.68
N LYS A 272 12.67 -5.47 9.38
CA LYS A 272 11.30 -5.44 8.84
C LYS A 272 11.16 -4.49 7.66
N ALA A 273 11.78 -3.32 7.73
CA ALA A 273 11.72 -2.32 6.67
C ALA A 273 12.42 -2.78 5.39
N LEU A 274 13.54 -3.51 5.52
CA LEU A 274 14.25 -4.17 4.43
C LEU A 274 13.43 -5.31 3.80
N GLY A 275 12.35 -5.74 4.45
CA GLY A 275 11.48 -6.80 3.94
C GLY A 275 12.04 -8.20 4.13
N ILE A 276 12.93 -8.42 5.11
CA ILE A 276 13.42 -9.77 5.44
C ILE A 276 12.22 -10.70 5.75
N ARG A 277 12.20 -11.87 5.12
CA ARG A 277 11.12 -12.86 5.28
C ARG A 277 10.87 -13.18 6.75
N GLU A 278 9.60 -13.31 7.14
CA GLU A 278 9.23 -13.59 8.53
C GLU A 278 9.86 -14.89 9.06
N SER A 279 10.01 -15.91 8.18
CA SER A 279 10.69 -17.16 8.51
C SER A 279 12.19 -17.01 8.81
N LEU A 280 12.83 -15.96 8.27
CA LEU A 280 14.25 -15.67 8.46
C LEU A 280 14.52 -14.61 9.54
N LEU A 281 13.49 -13.89 9.98
CA LEU A 281 13.67 -12.71 10.84
C LEU A 281 14.39 -13.03 12.15
N GLU A 282 14.15 -14.19 12.74
CA GLU A 282 14.86 -14.63 13.95
C GLU A 282 16.35 -14.89 13.68
N ALA A 283 16.68 -15.59 12.59
CA ALA A 283 18.06 -15.87 12.19
C ALA A 283 18.79 -14.57 11.83
N ALA A 284 18.20 -13.74 10.97
CA ALA A 284 18.72 -12.44 10.60
C ALA A 284 18.95 -11.54 11.82
N SER A 285 18.03 -11.52 12.80
CA SER A 285 18.21 -10.75 14.04
C SER A 285 19.35 -11.25 14.93
N LYS A 286 19.69 -12.54 14.88
CA LYS A 286 20.85 -13.10 15.60
C LYS A 286 22.19 -12.76 14.91
N SER A 287 22.21 -12.72 13.58
CA SER A 287 23.40 -12.37 12.80
C SER A 287 23.61 -10.86 12.70
N ALA A 288 22.53 -10.07 12.69
CA ALA A 288 22.58 -8.61 12.65
C ALA A 288 23.01 -8.01 14.00
N SER A 289 23.84 -6.97 13.92
CA SER A 289 24.32 -6.14 15.02
C SER A 289 24.02 -4.68 14.75
N VAL A 290 23.66 -3.94 15.80
CA VAL A 290 23.53 -2.48 15.75
C VAL A 290 24.57 -1.90 16.69
N LYS A 291 25.56 -1.21 16.13
CA LYS A 291 26.59 -0.49 16.89
C LYS A 291 26.15 0.96 17.02
N SER A 292 26.18 1.51 18.23
CA SER A 292 26.04 2.95 18.42
C SER A 292 27.23 3.64 17.78
N ALA A 293 26.97 4.77 17.12
CA ALA A 293 27.99 5.59 16.52
C ALA A 293 27.89 7.04 17.01
N ASP A 294 28.85 7.86 16.60
CA ASP A 294 28.83 9.31 16.78
C ASP A 294 29.48 9.94 15.55
N TRP A 295 28.66 10.29 14.56
CA TRP A 295 29.15 10.81 13.28
C TRP A 295 29.85 12.16 13.42
N SER A 296 29.64 12.89 14.52
CA SER A 296 30.37 14.13 14.80
C SER A 296 31.85 13.90 15.11
N LYS A 297 32.22 12.66 15.49
CA LYS A 297 33.61 12.25 15.75
C LYS A 297 34.27 11.57 14.55
N SER A 298 33.52 11.29 13.48
CA SER A 298 34.10 10.67 12.30
C SER A 298 34.88 11.69 11.48
N ARG A 299 36.21 11.54 11.47
CA ARG A 299 37.12 12.40 10.73
C ARG A 299 37.18 12.05 9.24
N TYR A 300 37.00 10.77 8.91
CA TYR A 300 37.26 10.22 7.57
C TYR A 300 36.00 9.69 6.87
N GLY A 301 34.83 9.95 7.44
CA GLY A 301 33.57 9.51 6.88
C GLY A 301 32.88 8.46 7.74
N PHE A 302 31.54 8.43 7.69
CA PHE A 302 30.72 7.48 8.45
C PHE A 302 31.08 6.01 8.22
N ASN A 303 31.77 5.70 7.11
CA ASN A 303 32.11 4.37 6.68
C ASN A 303 33.56 3.93 6.98
N ARG A 304 34.36 4.75 7.67
CA ARG A 304 35.75 4.42 8.03
C ARG A 304 35.90 4.36 9.54
N ASP A 305 36.81 3.51 10.00
CA ASP A 305 37.18 3.51 11.41
C ASP A 305 37.88 4.84 11.74
N PRO A 306 37.54 5.53 12.84
CA PRO A 306 38.25 6.73 13.26
C PRO A 306 39.75 6.51 13.52
N ASP A 307 40.16 5.27 13.82
CA ASP A 307 41.55 4.90 14.07
C ASP A 307 42.32 4.52 12.79
N ASP A 308 41.62 4.34 11.66
CA ASP A 308 42.27 4.16 10.38
C ASP A 308 42.89 5.49 9.93
N ASP A 309 44.20 5.52 9.71
CA ASP A 309 44.86 6.63 9.02
C ASP A 309 44.71 6.39 7.52
N PRO A 310 43.85 7.12 6.80
CA PRO A 310 43.74 6.92 5.39
C PRO A 310 45.01 7.47 4.77
N GLU A 311 45.91 6.58 4.35
CA GLU A 311 46.89 6.89 3.32
C GLU A 311 46.10 7.18 2.04
N ILE A 312 45.55 8.39 1.94
CA ILE A 312 45.12 8.97 0.68
C ILE A 312 46.42 9.16 -0.09
N GLY A 313 46.75 8.16 -0.90
CA GLY A 313 47.97 8.19 -1.68
C GLY A 313 47.94 9.40 -2.60
N GLU A 314 49.11 10.01 -2.85
CA GLU A 314 49.22 11.05 -3.90
C GLU A 314 48.76 10.53 -5.27
N ASP A 315 48.67 9.20 -5.43
CA ASP A 315 48.23 8.48 -6.62
C ASP A 315 46.70 8.29 -6.72
N ASP A 316 45.91 8.72 -5.73
CA ASP A 316 44.44 8.63 -5.81
C ASP A 316 43.92 9.54 -6.95
N ASP A 317 43.13 8.96 -7.85
CA ASP A 317 42.54 9.71 -8.95
C ASP A 317 41.55 10.80 -8.46
N GLU A 318 41.19 11.71 -9.37
CA GLU A 318 40.27 12.80 -9.06
C GLU A 318 38.86 12.32 -8.65
N GLU A 319 38.44 11.17 -9.17
CA GLU A 319 37.15 10.55 -8.92
C GLU A 319 37.07 10.00 -7.49
N SER A 320 38.06 9.25 -7.06
CA SER A 320 38.21 8.71 -5.70
C SER A 320 38.24 9.83 -4.66
N ARG A 321 38.91 10.94 -4.97
CA ARG A 321 38.94 12.14 -4.11
C ARG A 321 37.59 12.85 -4.06
N ALA A 322 36.84 12.90 -5.16
CA ALA A 322 35.50 13.49 -5.20
C ALA A 322 34.50 12.68 -4.38
N ASP A 323 34.54 11.35 -4.49
CA ASP A 323 33.72 10.42 -3.73
C ASP A 323 34.02 10.51 -2.23
N PHE A 324 35.30 10.53 -1.86
CA PHE A 324 35.71 10.74 -0.47
C PHE A 324 35.17 12.09 0.09
N ALA A 325 35.28 13.16 -0.69
CA ALA A 325 34.74 14.46 -0.30
C ALA A 325 33.20 14.44 -0.16
N ALA A 326 32.49 13.69 -1.01
CA ALA A 326 31.05 13.50 -0.90
C ALA A 326 30.67 12.74 0.38
N VAL A 327 31.40 11.67 0.72
CA VAL A 327 31.23 10.92 1.98
C VAL A 327 31.40 11.84 3.20
N LEU A 328 32.41 12.71 3.20
CA LEU A 328 32.61 13.67 4.29
C LEU A 328 31.44 14.66 4.42
N LYS A 329 30.89 15.14 3.30
CA LYS A 329 29.69 16.01 3.31
C LYS A 329 28.48 15.27 3.86
N GLY A 330 28.22 14.03 3.41
CA GLY A 330 27.14 13.19 3.91
C GLY A 330 27.27 12.92 5.41
N THR A 331 28.49 12.61 5.87
CA THR A 331 28.83 12.41 7.29
C THR A 331 28.47 13.63 8.13
N LYS A 332 28.84 14.83 7.66
CA LYS A 332 28.50 16.09 8.33
C LYS A 332 27.00 16.30 8.43
N ILE A 333 26.24 16.01 7.37
CA ILE A 333 24.77 16.11 7.38
C ILE A 333 24.18 15.15 8.42
N MET A 334 24.64 13.90 8.47
CA MET A 334 24.17 12.94 9.46
C MET A 334 24.50 13.38 10.89
N ALA A 335 25.72 13.89 11.12
CA ALA A 335 26.14 14.41 12.42
C ALA A 335 25.29 15.59 12.92
N GLU A 336 24.92 16.50 12.02
CA GLU A 336 24.18 17.73 12.38
C GLU A 336 22.66 17.52 12.47
N ARG A 337 22.10 16.59 11.69
CA ARG A 337 20.64 16.47 11.49
C ARG A 337 20.02 15.21 12.05
N LEU A 338 20.82 14.21 12.40
CA LEU A 338 20.35 12.96 12.99
C LEU A 338 20.80 12.84 14.45
N GLU A 339 20.02 12.12 15.22
CA GLU A 339 20.30 11.72 16.60
C GLU A 339 20.42 10.20 16.68
N GLN A 340 20.93 9.66 17.80
CA GLN A 340 21.02 8.20 18.01
C GLN A 340 21.68 7.47 16.82
N HIS A 341 22.85 7.96 16.41
CA HIS A 341 23.59 7.42 15.28
C HIS A 341 23.90 5.93 15.47
N PHE A 342 23.82 5.17 14.39
CA PHE A 342 24.09 3.74 14.43
C PHE A 342 24.59 3.17 13.11
N GLU A 343 25.31 2.07 13.21
CA GLU A 343 25.66 1.17 12.10
C GLU A 343 24.92 -0.15 12.31
N LEU A 344 24.06 -0.52 11.36
CA LEU A 344 23.55 -1.88 11.23
C LEU A 344 24.48 -2.67 10.32
N ASN A 345 24.95 -3.81 10.81
CA ASN A 345 25.84 -4.70 10.06
C ASN A 345 25.52 -6.16 10.40
N PHE A 346 25.94 -7.10 9.56
CA PHE A 346 25.76 -8.53 9.79
C PHE A 346 27.10 -9.20 10.14
N ARG A 347 26.99 -10.42 10.67
CA ARG A 347 28.14 -11.27 10.92
C ARG A 347 28.59 -11.96 9.62
N PRO A 348 29.83 -12.48 9.57
CA PRO A 348 30.37 -13.17 8.39
C PRO A 348 29.73 -14.52 8.06
N ASP A 349 28.67 -14.93 8.79
CA ASP A 349 27.88 -16.11 8.44
C ASP A 349 26.96 -15.85 7.24
N TRP A 350 26.79 -14.60 6.82
CA TRP A 350 26.14 -14.20 5.59
C TRP A 350 27.18 -14.01 4.48
N SER A 351 26.87 -14.43 3.25
CA SER A 351 27.76 -14.21 2.10
C SER A 351 27.65 -12.78 1.60
N VAL A 352 26.41 -12.25 1.52
CA VAL A 352 26.14 -10.86 1.21
C VAL A 352 25.04 -10.35 2.14
N ALA A 353 25.23 -9.21 2.79
CA ALA A 353 24.21 -8.66 3.68
C ALA A 353 24.11 -7.13 3.61
N PRO A 354 22.93 -6.56 3.91
CA PRO A 354 22.76 -5.12 3.95
C PRO A 354 23.53 -4.49 5.11
N VAL A 355 24.15 -3.35 4.82
CA VAL A 355 24.76 -2.46 5.80
C VAL A 355 24.04 -1.12 5.77
N LEU A 356 23.67 -0.59 6.93
CA LEU A 356 22.99 0.71 7.03
C LEU A 356 23.71 1.61 8.03
N TYR A 357 24.23 2.73 7.54
CA TYR A 357 24.78 3.80 8.36
C TYR A 357 23.73 4.89 8.50
N GLY A 358 23.29 5.20 9.71
CA GLY A 358 22.18 6.14 9.87
C GLY A 358 22.00 6.70 11.26
N GLY A 359 20.80 7.23 11.49
CA GLY A 359 20.35 7.80 12.75
C GLY A 359 18.88 8.18 12.67
N ARG A 360 18.34 8.71 13.76
CA ARG A 360 16.96 9.18 13.85
C ARG A 360 16.84 10.65 13.47
N ALA A 361 15.90 10.95 12.58
CA ALA A 361 15.46 12.32 12.34
C ALA A 361 14.59 12.83 13.51
N LYS A 362 14.28 14.13 13.50
CA LYS A 362 13.48 14.80 14.54
C LYS A 362 12.08 14.22 14.74
N ASP A 363 11.51 13.59 13.72
CA ASP A 363 10.20 12.91 13.79
C ASP A 363 10.29 11.45 14.28
N GLY A 364 11.49 10.98 14.60
CA GLY A 364 11.77 9.63 15.07
C GLY A 364 11.98 8.60 13.97
N SER A 365 11.78 8.95 12.69
CA SER A 365 12.10 8.11 11.54
C SER A 365 13.60 7.84 11.47
N ILE A 366 13.99 6.73 10.87
CA ILE A 366 15.41 6.46 10.58
C ILE A 366 15.73 7.03 9.20
N VAL A 367 16.87 7.68 9.07
CA VAL A 367 17.46 8.09 7.79
C VAL A 367 18.87 7.53 7.74
N GLY A 368 19.28 7.01 6.59
CA GLY A 368 20.63 6.47 6.45
C GLY A 368 21.02 6.16 5.02
N ILE A 369 22.24 5.63 4.88
CA ILE A 369 22.83 5.15 3.64
C ILE A 369 22.87 3.62 3.70
N LEU A 370 22.07 2.98 2.84
CA LEU A 370 22.02 1.54 2.65
C LEU A 370 23.05 1.13 1.61
N SER A 371 23.81 0.09 1.90
CA SER A 371 24.74 -0.58 0.99
C SER A 371 24.76 -2.07 1.32
N SER A 372 25.69 -2.82 0.74
CA SER A 372 25.90 -4.24 0.99
C SER A 372 27.33 -4.47 1.48
N ARG A 373 27.54 -5.63 2.11
CA ARG A 373 28.86 -6.16 2.40
C ARG A 373 28.91 -7.58 1.89
N VAL A 374 30.01 -7.92 1.23
CA VAL A 374 30.34 -9.27 0.78
C VAL A 374 31.39 -9.86 1.71
N TRP A 375 31.20 -11.12 2.11
CA TRP A 375 32.18 -11.93 2.80
C TRP A 375 32.54 -13.14 1.93
N THR A 376 33.84 -13.42 1.81
CA THR A 376 34.38 -14.61 1.13
C THR A 376 35.03 -15.62 2.05
#